data_AF-A0A7C9CH91-F1
#
_entry.id   AF-A0A7C9CH91-F1
#
_cell.length_a   1.000
_cell.length_b   1.000
_cell.length_c   1.000
_cell.angle_alpha   90.00
_cell.angle_beta   90.00
_cell.angle_gamma   90.00
#
_symmetry.space_group_name_H-M   'P 1'
#
loop_
_entity.id
_entity.type
_entity.pdbx_description
1 polymer ?
#
loop_
_entity_poly.entity_id
_entity_poly.type
_entity_poly.pdbx_seq_one_letter_code
_entity_poly.pdbx_strand_id
1 'polypeptide(L)'
;SLLKSEEFDPPESPIVVFINSRSGGRHGPELKLRLQQLMSEEQVFDLSEVKPNEFTQYGLACLEKLACGADLCAKEIRQRLRVVVAGGDGTVGWVLGCLGVLFKEERLPFPPVAIIPLGTGNDLSRSFGWGGSFPFAWKSAIKRT
;
A
#
# COMPACT_ATOMS: atom_id res chain seq x y z
N SER A 1 -24.86 -15.49 -28.00
CA SER A 1 -24.38 -16.10 -26.74
C SER A 1 -23.86 -14.97 -25.88
N LEU A 2 -24.52 -14.73 -24.76
CA LEU A 2 -24.15 -13.71 -23.79
C LEU A 2 -22.72 -13.98 -23.31
N LEU A 3 -21.83 -13.02 -23.51
CA LEU A 3 -20.55 -12.97 -22.83
C LEU A 3 -20.90 -12.94 -21.33
N LYS A 4 -20.74 -14.09 -20.65
CA LYS A 4 -20.56 -14.09 -19.20
C LYS A 4 -19.37 -13.18 -18.97
N SER A 5 -19.61 -12.00 -18.44
CA SER A 5 -18.57 -11.24 -17.75
C SER A 5 -17.92 -12.24 -16.80
N GLU A 6 -16.63 -12.49 -16.95
CA GLU A 6 -15.89 -13.21 -15.92
C GLU A 6 -16.10 -12.44 -14.62
N GLU A 7 -16.96 -12.96 -13.75
CA GLU A 7 -17.14 -12.43 -12.40
C GLU A 7 -15.83 -12.70 -11.67
N PHE A 8 -14.93 -11.72 -11.72
CA PHE A 8 -13.66 -11.80 -11.02
C PHE A 8 -13.95 -11.61 -9.53
N ASP A 9 -13.79 -12.68 -8.76
CA ASP A 9 -13.91 -12.59 -7.31
C ASP A 9 -12.95 -11.53 -6.77
N PRO A 10 -13.41 -10.63 -5.89
CA PRO A 10 -12.55 -9.61 -5.33
C PRO A 10 -11.40 -10.26 -4.55
N PRO A 11 -10.18 -9.69 -4.61
CA PRO A 11 -9.06 -10.22 -3.86
C PRO A 11 -9.36 -10.24 -2.36
N GLU A 12 -8.92 -11.29 -1.67
CA GLU A 12 -9.17 -11.45 -0.23
C GLU A 12 -8.55 -10.30 0.60
N SER A 13 -7.38 -9.82 0.18
CA SER A 13 -6.66 -8.71 0.81
C SER A 13 -6.03 -7.78 -0.25
N PRO A 14 -6.79 -6.82 -0.80
CA PRO A 14 -6.25 -5.83 -1.72
C PRO A 14 -5.27 -4.92 -0.98
N ILE A 15 -4.05 -4.81 -1.50
CA ILE A 15 -2.96 -4.05 -0.89
C ILE A 15 -2.47 -2.99 -1.86
N VAL A 16 -2.23 -1.79 -1.33
CA VAL A 16 -1.47 -0.73 -1.99
C VAL A 16 -0.22 -0.46 -1.16
N VAL A 17 0.93 -0.37 -1.81
CA VAL A 17 2.21 -0.09 -1.17
C VAL A 17 2.71 1.28 -1.57
N PHE A 18 3.04 2.11 -0.59
CA PHE A 18 3.85 3.31 -0.79
C PHE A 18 5.28 3.02 -0.38
N ILE A 19 6.23 3.19 -1.29
CA ILE A 19 7.65 2.99 -1.01
C ILE A 19 8.43 4.27 -1.20
N ASN A 20 9.19 4.66 -0.18
CA ASN A 20 10.21 5.71 -0.34
C ASN A 20 11.53 5.04 -0.70
N SER A 21 11.83 4.95 -1.99
CA SER A 21 13.02 4.28 -2.51
C SER A 21 14.34 4.93 -2.05
N ARG A 22 14.28 6.17 -1.53
CA ARG A 22 15.44 6.92 -1.03
C ARG A 22 15.70 6.70 0.47
N SER A 23 14.80 6.05 1.20
CA SER A 23 14.97 5.74 2.63
C SER A 23 15.95 4.58 2.86
N GLY A 24 16.73 4.66 3.95
CA GLY A 24 17.67 3.68 4.52
C GLY A 24 18.45 2.76 3.59
N GLY A 25 19.79 2.91 3.61
CA GLY A 25 20.72 1.96 3.00
C GLY A 25 20.67 1.81 1.48
N ARG A 26 19.76 2.52 0.79
CA ARG A 26 19.53 2.48 -0.67
C ARG A 26 18.95 1.14 -1.18
N HIS A 27 18.30 0.36 -0.32
CA HIS A 27 17.66 -0.90 -0.73
C HIS A 27 16.21 -0.73 -1.22
N GLY A 28 15.66 0.48 -1.13
CA GLY A 28 14.30 0.78 -1.57
C GLY A 28 13.98 0.41 -3.03
N PRO A 29 14.86 0.66 -4.02
CA PRO A 29 14.61 0.25 -5.41
C PRO A 29 14.52 -1.27 -5.60
N GLU A 30 15.36 -2.04 -4.88
CA GLU A 30 15.34 -3.50 -4.94
C GLU A 30 14.07 -4.06 -4.30
N LEU A 31 13.61 -3.48 -3.19
CA LEU A 31 12.34 -3.84 -2.59
C LEU A 31 11.15 -3.47 -3.48
N LYS A 32 11.17 -2.29 -4.13
CA LYS A 32 10.14 -1.87 -5.10
C LYS A 32 9.99 -2.94 -6.19
N LEU A 33 11.11 -3.28 -6.84
CA LEU A 33 11.12 -4.29 -7.90
C LEU A 33 10.60 -5.64 -7.40
N ARG A 34 10.99 -6.06 -6.19
CA ARG A 34 10.53 -7.34 -5.64
C ARG A 34 9.03 -7.33 -5.34
N LEU A 35 8.50 -6.23 -4.81
CA LEU A 35 7.06 -6.10 -4.59
C LEU A 35 6.32 -6.14 -5.93
N GLN A 36 6.75 -5.40 -6.94
CA GLN A 36 6.16 -5.41 -8.28
C GLN A 36 6.26 -6.78 -9.01
N GLN A 37 7.12 -7.70 -8.55
CA GLN A 37 7.12 -9.09 -9.03
C GLN A 37 6.11 -9.98 -8.32
N LEU A 38 5.72 -9.63 -7.09
CA LEU A 38 4.79 -10.39 -6.25
C LEU A 38 3.35 -9.88 -6.35
N MET A 39 3.18 -8.63 -6.76
CA MET A 39 1.91 -7.94 -6.97
C MET A 39 2.00 -7.08 -8.25
N SER A 40 0.97 -6.30 -8.60
CA SER A 40 1.00 -5.51 -9.82
C SER A 40 1.82 -4.21 -9.67
N GLU A 41 2.33 -3.68 -10.79
CA GLU A 41 3.08 -2.42 -10.80
C GLU A 41 2.22 -1.24 -10.31
N GLU A 42 0.93 -1.26 -10.63
CA GLU A 42 -0.06 -0.26 -10.26
C GLU A 42 -0.43 -0.29 -8.77
N GLN A 43 0.00 -1.32 -8.04
CA GLN A 43 -0.19 -1.43 -6.59
C GLN A 43 1.01 -0.91 -5.79
N VAL A 44 2.15 -0.61 -6.44
CA VAL A 44 3.39 -0.18 -5.78
C VAL A 44 3.79 1.21 -6.24
N PHE A 45 3.51 2.20 -5.39
CA PHE A 45 3.77 3.61 -5.65
C PHE A 45 5.10 4.06 -5.06
N ASP A 46 6.03 4.50 -5.90
CA ASP A 46 7.23 5.18 -5.44
C ASP A 46 6.90 6.63 -5.07
N LEU A 47 7.17 7.00 -3.82
CA LEU A 47 6.87 8.32 -3.27
C LEU A 47 7.71 9.45 -3.87
N SER A 48 8.75 9.13 -4.64
CA SER A 48 9.47 10.11 -5.47
C SER A 48 8.80 10.39 -6.81
N GLU A 49 7.86 9.54 -7.23
CA GLU A 49 7.11 9.64 -8.50
C GLU A 49 5.66 10.07 -8.27
N VAL A 50 4.98 9.44 -7.29
CA VAL A 50 3.56 9.66 -6.98
C VAL A 50 3.40 10.09 -5.53
N LYS A 51 2.70 11.20 -5.31
CA LYS A 51 2.46 11.69 -3.94
C LYS A 51 1.27 10.98 -3.30
N PRO A 52 1.27 10.72 -1.97
CA PRO A 52 0.17 10.02 -1.31
C PRO A 52 -1.19 10.72 -1.44
N ASN A 53 -1.21 12.05 -1.55
CA ASN A 53 -2.45 12.81 -1.74
C ASN A 53 -3.05 12.61 -3.14
N GLU A 54 -2.24 12.32 -4.16
CA GLU A 54 -2.74 12.00 -5.50
C GLU A 54 -3.47 10.66 -5.48
N PHE A 55 -2.99 9.70 -4.68
CA PHE A 55 -3.71 8.44 -4.46
C PHE A 55 -5.08 8.67 -3.82
N THR A 56 -5.19 9.46 -2.74
CA THR A 56 -6.49 9.68 -2.07
C THR A 56 -7.46 10.48 -2.93
N GLN A 57 -6.96 11.46 -3.70
CA GLN A 57 -7.76 12.32 -4.55
C GLN A 57 -8.22 11.65 -5.85
N TYR A 58 -7.38 10.81 -6.45
CA TYR A 58 -7.66 10.21 -7.76
C TYR A 58 -7.84 8.70 -7.68
N GLY A 59 -6.85 7.97 -7.16
CA GLY A 59 -6.88 6.50 -7.12
C GLY A 59 -8.06 5.97 -6.29
N LEU A 60 -8.12 6.35 -5.02
CA LEU A 60 -9.17 5.94 -4.11
C LEU A 60 -10.54 6.53 -4.50
N ALA A 61 -10.58 7.78 -4.96
CA ALA A 61 -11.84 8.41 -5.39
C ALA A 61 -12.42 7.72 -6.64
N CYS A 62 -11.59 7.23 -7.56
CA CYS A 62 -12.03 6.45 -8.71
C CYS A 62 -12.65 5.12 -8.24
N LEU A 63 -11.97 4.40 -7.35
CA LEU A 63 -12.49 3.17 -6.74
C LEU A 63 -13.81 3.42 -6.01
N GLU A 64 -13.93 4.52 -5.26
CA GLU A 64 -15.16 4.89 -4.54
C GLU A 64 -16.31 5.22 -5.49
N LYS A 65 -16.05 5.85 -6.64
CA LYS A 65 -17.07 6.08 -7.67
C LYS A 65 -17.59 4.77 -8.25
N LEU A 66 -16.70 3.82 -8.54
CA LEU A 66 -17.08 2.48 -9.00
C LEU A 66 -17.89 1.75 -7.93
N ALA A 67 -17.43 1.82 -6.67
CA ALA A 67 -18.09 1.23 -5.52
C ALA A 67 -19.45 1.87 -5.22
N CYS A 68 -19.68 3.16 -5.47
CA CYS A 68 -21.01 3.77 -5.36
C CYS A 68 -21.99 3.26 -6.44
N GLY A 69 -21.47 2.72 -7.54
CA GLY A 69 -22.27 2.10 -8.60
C GLY A 69 -22.76 0.69 -8.26
N ALA A 70 -23.03 -0.07 -9.31
CA ALA A 70 -23.44 -1.48 -9.22
C ALA A 70 -22.26 -2.46 -9.18
N ASP A 71 -21.01 -1.98 -9.13
CA ASP A 71 -19.82 -2.83 -9.10
C ASP A 71 -19.59 -3.40 -7.69
N LEU A 72 -19.98 -4.66 -7.50
CA LEU A 72 -19.81 -5.38 -6.24
C LEU A 72 -18.33 -5.65 -5.92
N CYS A 73 -17.50 -5.88 -6.94
CA CYS A 73 -16.08 -6.12 -6.77
C CYS A 73 -15.38 -4.87 -6.23
N ALA A 74 -15.68 -3.70 -6.80
CA ALA A 74 -15.17 -2.42 -6.32
C ALA A 74 -15.59 -2.12 -4.86
N LYS A 75 -16.83 -2.45 -4.48
CA LYS A 75 -17.32 -2.33 -3.09
C LYS A 75 -16.49 -3.19 -2.14
N GLU A 76 -16.29 -4.46 -2.46
CA GLU A 76 -15.50 -5.38 -1.64
C GLU A 76 -14.03 -4.96 -1.56
N ILE A 77 -13.44 -4.52 -2.69
CA ILE A 77 -12.06 -3.99 -2.70
C ILE A 77 -11.96 -2.77 -1.79
N ARG A 78 -12.89 -1.81 -1.90
CA ARG A 78 -12.90 -0.60 -1.07
C ARG A 78 -13.04 -0.92 0.42
N GLN A 79 -13.81 -1.94 0.77
CA GLN A 79 -14.01 -2.37 2.16
C GLN A 79 -12.78 -3.08 2.74
N ARG A 80 -12.05 -3.84 1.92
CA ARG A 80 -10.93 -4.69 2.35
C ARG A 80 -9.55 -4.07 2.10
N LEU A 81 -9.49 -2.89 1.47
CA LEU A 81 -8.25 -2.23 1.10
C LEU A 81 -7.31 -2.01 2.29
N ARG A 82 -6.05 -2.39 2.10
CA ARG A 82 -4.96 -2.20 3.07
C ARG A 82 -3.86 -1.37 2.44
N VAL A 83 -3.20 -0.57 3.26
CA VAL A 83 -2.06 0.24 2.85
C VAL A 83 -0.81 -0.27 3.56
N VAL A 84 0.29 -0.38 2.83
CA VAL A 84 1.61 -0.66 3.37
C VAL A 84 2.52 0.52 3.08
N VAL A 85 3.27 0.98 4.08
CA VAL A 85 4.24 2.07 3.90
C VAL A 85 5.64 1.56 4.17
N ALA A 86 6.48 1.56 3.15
CA ALA A 86 7.88 1.19 3.22
C ALA A 86 8.76 2.45 3.28
N GLY A 87 9.26 2.75 4.49
CA GLY A 87 9.96 4.01 4.77
C GLY A 87 10.37 4.14 6.24
N GLY A 88 10.89 5.32 6.61
CA GLY A 88 11.08 5.73 8.01
C GLY A 88 9.90 6.52 8.56
N ASP A 89 10.00 7.01 9.81
CA ASP A 89 8.89 7.68 10.51
C ASP A 89 8.32 8.89 9.76
N GLY A 90 9.19 9.71 9.13
CA GLY A 90 8.72 10.83 8.32
C GLY A 90 7.93 10.42 7.07
N THR A 91 8.25 9.26 6.48
CA THR A 91 7.49 8.72 5.35
C THR A 91 6.14 8.19 5.79
N VAL A 92 6.11 7.44 6.90
CA VAL A 92 4.88 6.93 7.50
C VAL A 92 3.95 8.07 7.90
N GLY A 93 4.48 9.09 8.58
CA GLY A 93 3.73 10.29 8.97
C GLY A 93 3.17 11.05 7.78
N TRP A 94 3.91 11.16 6.68
CA TRP A 94 3.42 11.80 5.45
C TRP A 94 2.23 11.07 4.84
N VAL A 95 2.33 9.73 4.68
CA VAL A 95 1.22 8.92 4.15
C VAL A 95 0.00 8.97 5.08
N LEU A 96 0.18 8.80 6.39
CA LEU A 96 -0.90 8.88 7.37
C LEU A 96 -1.58 10.26 7.36
N GLY A 97 -0.81 11.34 7.23
CA GLY A 97 -1.34 12.70 7.11
C GLY A 97 -2.24 12.87 5.88
N CYS A 98 -1.86 12.29 4.74
CA CYS A 98 -2.68 12.30 3.53
C CYS A 98 -3.93 11.41 3.66
N LEU A 99 -3.81 10.22 4.25
CA LEU A 99 -4.97 9.36 4.53
C LEU A 99 -5.93 9.99 5.56
N GLY A 100 -5.42 10.84 6.45
CA GLY A 100 -6.23 11.58 7.44
C GLY A 100 -7.26 12.53 6.81
N VAL A 101 -7.13 12.88 5.53
CA VAL A 101 -8.18 13.60 4.79
C VAL A 101 -9.48 12.80 4.73
N LEU A 102 -9.39 11.47 4.58
CA LEU A 102 -10.57 10.60 4.59
C LEU A 102 -11.36 10.76 5.89
N PHE A 103 -10.66 10.99 7.02
CA PHE A 103 -11.31 11.13 8.32
C PHE A 103 -12.08 12.44 8.40
N LYS A 104 -11.48 13.53 7.91
CA LYS A 104 -12.11 14.85 7.86
C LYS A 104 -13.32 14.88 6.93
N GLU A 105 -13.30 14.08 5.86
CA GLU A 105 -14.35 13.99 4.85
C GLU A 105 -15.37 12.86 5.12
N GLU A 106 -15.26 12.15 6.25
CA GLU A 106 -16.13 11.02 6.60
C GLU A 106 -16.16 9.88 5.55
N ARG A 107 -15.05 9.68 4.82
CA ARG A 107 -14.89 8.68 3.76
C ARG A 107 -14.47 7.31 4.31
N LEU A 108 -15.47 6.53 4.75
CA LEU A 108 -15.28 5.21 5.36
C LEU A 108 -15.28 4.04 4.35
N PRO A 109 -14.63 2.91 4.67
CA PRO A 109 -13.78 2.68 5.85
C PRO A 109 -12.37 3.28 5.70
N PHE A 110 -11.66 3.45 6.83
CA PHE A 110 -10.24 3.79 6.80
C PHE A 110 -9.40 2.54 6.52
N PRO A 111 -8.53 2.55 5.49
CA PRO A 111 -7.71 1.39 5.21
C PRO A 111 -6.69 1.17 6.34
N PRO A 112 -6.55 -0.06 6.88
CA PRO A 112 -5.49 -0.39 7.82
C PRO A 112 -4.11 -0.12 7.21
N VAL A 113 -3.17 0.37 8.04
CA VAL A 113 -1.82 0.73 7.60
C VAL A 113 -0.78 -0.17 8.29
N ALA A 114 0.02 -0.86 7.49
CA ALA A 114 1.19 -1.61 7.94
C ALA A 114 2.49 -0.86 7.58
N ILE A 115 3.56 -1.09 8.34
CA ILE A 115 4.84 -0.41 8.16
C ILE A 115 5.93 -1.43 7.79
N ILE A 116 6.65 -1.17 6.71
CA ILE A 116 7.93 -1.82 6.41
C ILE A 116 9.05 -0.85 6.83
N PRO A 117 9.78 -1.11 7.94
CA PRO A 117 10.77 -0.19 8.48
C PRO A 117 12.02 -0.10 7.61
N LEU A 118 12.09 0.92 6.76
CA LEU A 118 13.25 1.21 5.89
C LEU A 118 14.08 2.39 6.39
N GLY A 119 13.74 3.04 7.50
CA GLY A 119 14.49 4.18 8.04
C GLY A 119 15.58 3.77 9.04
N THR A 120 16.23 4.77 9.64
CA THR A 120 17.16 4.57 10.77
C THR A 120 16.46 4.67 12.13
N GLY A 121 15.45 5.55 12.23
CA GLY A 121 14.65 5.81 13.44
C GLY A 121 13.60 4.72 13.71
N ASN A 122 12.66 4.52 12.79
CA ASN A 122 11.60 3.50 12.78
C ASN A 122 10.84 3.34 14.12
N ASP A 123 10.70 4.42 14.89
CA ASP A 123 10.06 4.40 16.19
C ASP A 123 8.56 4.06 16.09
N LEU A 124 7.88 4.53 15.04
CA LEU A 124 6.50 4.17 14.76
C LEU A 124 6.38 2.67 14.50
N SER A 125 7.29 2.11 13.69
CA SER A 125 7.31 0.67 13.39
C SER A 125 7.48 -0.17 14.66
N ARG A 126 8.41 0.20 15.55
CA ARG A 126 8.59 -0.47 16.85
C ARG A 126 7.36 -0.36 17.74
N SER A 127 6.78 0.84 17.82
CA SER A 127 5.61 1.13 18.66
C SER A 127 4.39 0.31 18.25
N PHE A 128 4.22 0.04 16.95
CA PHE A 128 3.14 -0.78 16.40
C PHE A 128 3.51 -2.26 16.22
N GLY A 129 4.68 -2.70 16.70
CA GLY A 129 5.08 -4.12 16.66
C GLY A 129 5.57 -4.64 15.31
N TRP A 130 5.83 -3.76 14.33
CA TRP A 130 6.37 -4.13 13.01
C TRP A 130 7.90 -4.33 12.99
N GLY A 131 8.56 -4.06 14.13
CA GLY A 131 10.01 -4.23 14.31
C GLY A 131 10.81 -2.95 14.05
N GLY A 132 12.14 -3.07 14.11
CA GLY A 132 13.05 -1.92 14.01
C GLY A 132 13.71 -1.74 12.64
N SER A 133 13.70 -2.76 11.79
CA SER A 133 14.38 -2.77 10.49
C SER A 133 13.88 -3.89 9.61
N PHE A 134 13.77 -3.66 8.30
CA PHE A 134 13.45 -4.70 7.34
C PHE A 134 14.70 -5.51 6.97
N PRO A 135 14.70 -6.86 7.11
CA PRO A 135 15.85 -7.68 6.78
C PRO A 135 15.99 -7.86 5.27
N PHE A 136 17.10 -7.37 4.70
CA PHE A 136 17.42 -7.58 3.27
C PHE A 136 18.07 -8.93 2.95
N ALA A 137 18.27 -9.79 3.96
CA ALA A 137 18.80 -11.14 3.80
C ALA A 137 17.82 -12.14 3.15
N TRP A 138 16.69 -11.67 2.61
CA TRP A 138 15.68 -12.51 1.95
C TRP A 138 16.24 -13.36 0.80
N LYS A 139 17.33 -12.92 0.15
CA LYS A 139 18.06 -13.71 -0.86
C LYS A 139 18.58 -15.05 -0.32
N SER A 140 18.96 -15.11 0.95
CA SER A 140 19.47 -16.33 1.59
C SER A 140 18.33 -17.25 2.06
N ALA A 141 17.14 -16.69 2.29
CA ALA A 141 15.98 -17.44 2.76
C ALA A 141 15.28 -18.23 1.63
N ILE A 142 15.36 -17.75 0.38
CA ILE A 142 14.69 -18.39 -0.77
C ILE A 142 15.48 -19.58 -1.34
N LYS A 143 16.78 -19.72 -1.03
CA LYS A 143 17.58 -20.91 -1.40
C LYS A 143 17.28 -22.17 -0.57
N ARG A 144 16.25 -22.16 0.28
CA ARG A 144 15.76 -23.33 1.01
C ARG A 144 14.33 -23.68 0.60
N THR A 145 14.16 -24.00 -0.67
CA THR A 145 13.06 -24.79 -1.25
C THR A 145 13.58 -25.41 -2.52
#